data_AF-A0A3B8LU54-F1
#
_entry.id   AF-A0A3B8LU54-F1
#
_cell.length_a   1.000
_cell.length_b   1.000
_cell.length_c   1.000
_cell.angle_alpha   90.00
_cell.angle_beta   90.00
_cell.angle_gamma   90.00
#
_symmetry.space_group_name_H-M   'P 1'
#
loop_
_entity.id
_entity.type
_entity.pdbx_description
1 polymer ?
#
loop_
_entity_poly.entity_id
_entity_poly.type
_entity_poly.pdbx_seq_one_letter_code
_entity_poly.pdbx_strand_id
1 'polypeptide(L)'
;LETFRYGANTAVLHTDKTVLPQNRRAWASWNYRVGDDPSERPAVTYNMNILQHIRSDDTFCVSLNDESRIDPDLVLGQFQYDHPVFTTGRASAQGRHPELIRRHRTSFCGAYWGNGFHEDGVNSALTVCREFGAELEHARTSQGQPNTGP
;
A
#
# COMPACT_ATOMS: atom_id res chain seq x y z
N LEU A 1 -3.48 10.71 18.33
CA LEU A 1 -3.54 9.92 17.07
C LEU A 1 -4.49 10.53 16.03
N GLU A 2 -5.40 11.45 16.41
CA GLU A 2 -6.35 12.13 15.50
C GLU A 2 -5.72 12.85 14.29
N THR A 3 -4.44 13.20 14.37
CA THR A 3 -3.68 13.81 13.27
C THR A 3 -3.46 12.84 12.09
N PHE A 4 -3.55 11.53 12.32
CA PHE A 4 -3.48 10.49 11.30
C PHE A 4 -4.87 10.24 10.73
N ARG A 5 -5.25 11.03 9.73
CA ARG A 5 -6.56 10.91 9.06
C ARG A 5 -6.52 9.79 8.02
N TYR A 6 -7.67 9.21 7.75
CA TYR A 6 -7.87 8.23 6.69
C TYR A 6 -8.93 8.73 5.71
N GLY A 7 -8.78 8.36 4.45
CA GLY A 7 -9.74 8.61 3.39
C GLY A 7 -10.21 7.29 2.80
N ALA A 8 -11.50 7.21 2.52
CA ALA A 8 -12.10 6.06 1.87
C ALA A 8 -11.59 5.94 0.42
N ASN A 9 -11.13 4.74 0.06
CA ASN A 9 -10.80 4.35 -1.29
C ASN A 9 -11.58 3.08 -1.66
N THR A 10 -12.26 3.10 -2.79
CA THR A 10 -12.88 1.91 -3.37
C THR A 10 -11.94 1.29 -4.38
N ALA A 11 -11.69 -0.01 -4.29
CA ALA A 11 -11.11 -0.80 -5.37
C ALA A 11 -12.18 -1.68 -6.00
N VAL A 12 -12.33 -1.60 -7.32
CA VAL A 12 -13.25 -2.45 -8.08
C VAL A 12 -12.45 -3.41 -8.93
N LEU A 13 -12.67 -4.71 -8.77
CA LEU A 13 -12.19 -5.76 -9.65
C LEU A 13 -13.23 -6.01 -10.75
N HIS A 14 -12.82 -5.92 -12.02
CA HIS A 14 -13.73 -6.05 -13.16
C HIS A 14 -13.00 -6.53 -14.43
N THR A 15 -13.75 -6.87 -15.47
CA THR A 15 -13.21 -7.23 -16.80
C THR A 15 -13.46 -6.18 -17.89
N ASP A 16 -14.10 -5.06 -17.54
CA ASP A 16 -14.31 -3.94 -18.45
C ASP A 16 -12.97 -3.34 -18.94
N LYS A 17 -12.70 -3.48 -20.23
CA LYS A 17 -11.47 -3.01 -20.89
C LYS A 17 -11.60 -1.57 -21.39
N THR A 18 -12.79 -0.98 -21.34
CA THR A 18 -13.05 0.38 -21.86
C THR A 18 -12.37 1.47 -21.05
N VAL A 19 -12.02 1.17 -19.78
CA VAL A 19 -11.24 2.07 -18.91
C VAL A 19 -9.75 2.12 -19.25
N LEU A 20 -9.24 1.14 -20.02
CA LEU A 20 -7.84 1.09 -20.45
C LEU A 20 -7.60 1.98 -21.68
N PRO A 21 -6.34 2.35 -21.99
CA PRO A 21 -6.03 3.08 -23.21
C PRO A 21 -6.56 2.38 -24.47
N GLN A 22 -7.15 3.13 -25.40
CA GLN A 22 -7.66 2.58 -26.66
C GLN A 22 -6.57 1.88 -27.46
N ASN A 23 -5.35 2.43 -27.44
CA ASN A 23 -4.19 1.78 -28.05
C ASN A 23 -3.65 0.70 -27.11
N ARG A 24 -3.86 -0.57 -27.47
CA ARG A 24 -3.37 -1.73 -26.70
C ARG A 24 -1.85 -1.74 -26.49
N ARG A 25 -1.06 -1.08 -27.34
CA ARG A 25 0.40 -0.95 -27.16
C ARG A 25 0.76 -0.05 -25.98
N ALA A 26 -0.16 0.80 -25.53
CA ALA A 26 0.01 1.67 -24.37
C ALA A 26 -0.47 1.02 -23.06
N TRP A 27 -0.95 -0.22 -23.10
CA TRP A 27 -1.35 -0.92 -21.88
C TRP A 27 -0.13 -1.19 -21.01
N ALA A 28 -0.20 -0.70 -19.78
CA ALA A 28 0.80 -0.94 -18.75
C ALA A 28 0.18 -1.68 -17.57
N SER A 29 1.01 -2.15 -16.65
CA SER A 29 0.53 -2.67 -15.37
C SER A 29 -0.35 -1.65 -14.65
N TRP A 30 -0.02 -0.36 -14.75
CA TRP A 30 -0.71 0.76 -14.10
C TRP A 30 -1.07 1.79 -15.17
N ASN A 31 -2.35 2.09 -15.35
CA ASN A 31 -2.84 3.03 -16.36
C ASN A 31 -3.51 4.20 -15.67
N TYR A 32 -2.99 5.40 -15.91
CA TYR A 32 -3.51 6.63 -15.34
C TYR A 32 -4.39 7.34 -16.35
N ARG A 33 -5.54 7.83 -15.87
CA ARG A 33 -6.41 8.70 -16.65
C ARG A 33 -6.58 10.01 -15.89
N VAL A 34 -6.30 11.10 -16.58
CA VAL A 34 -6.57 12.46 -16.14
C VAL A 34 -7.57 13.03 -17.14
N GLY A 35 -8.71 13.50 -16.65
CA GLY A 35 -9.72 14.14 -17.50
C GLY A 35 -9.25 15.52 -17.98
N ASP A 36 -9.91 16.04 -19.00
CA ASP A 36 -9.66 17.40 -19.49
C ASP A 36 -10.21 18.47 -18.53
N ASP A 37 -11.21 18.10 -17.71
CA ASP A 37 -11.72 18.93 -16.63
C ASP A 37 -10.84 18.77 -15.37
N PRO A 38 -10.20 19.84 -14.87
CA PRO A 38 -9.43 19.82 -13.63
C PRO A 38 -10.24 19.40 -12.39
N SER A 39 -11.57 19.44 -12.46
CA SER A 39 -12.46 18.98 -11.39
C SER A 39 -12.58 17.44 -11.32
N GLU A 40 -12.26 16.74 -12.41
CA GLU A 40 -12.24 15.28 -12.44
C GLU A 40 -11.07 14.74 -11.62
N ARG A 41 -11.37 13.77 -10.77
CA ARG A 41 -10.32 13.08 -10.01
C ARG A 41 -9.53 12.18 -10.95
N PRO A 42 -8.19 12.16 -10.85
CA PRO A 42 -7.40 11.21 -11.60
C PRO A 42 -7.78 9.79 -11.18
N ALA A 43 -7.96 8.92 -12.16
CA ALA A 43 -8.26 7.51 -11.96
C ALA A 43 -7.04 6.65 -12.27
N VAL A 44 -6.91 5.55 -11.54
CA VAL A 44 -5.86 4.55 -11.75
C VAL A 44 -6.52 3.20 -11.96
N THR A 45 -6.13 2.53 -13.04
CA THR A 45 -6.52 1.15 -13.32
C THR A 45 -5.29 0.27 -13.45
N TYR A 46 -5.22 -0.76 -12.60
CA TYR A 46 -4.23 -1.82 -12.67
C TYR A 46 -4.67 -2.88 -13.66
N ASN A 47 -3.85 -3.13 -14.68
CA ASN A 47 -4.01 -4.32 -15.51
C ASN A 47 -3.32 -5.49 -14.79
N MET A 48 -4.11 -6.34 -14.14
CA MET A 48 -3.61 -7.42 -13.29
C MET A 48 -2.93 -8.52 -14.08
N ASN A 49 -3.31 -8.74 -15.35
CA ASN A 49 -2.63 -9.68 -16.22
C ASN A 49 -1.18 -9.28 -16.47
N ILE A 50 -0.90 -7.99 -16.64
CA ILE A 50 0.47 -7.50 -16.79
C ILE A 50 1.17 -7.46 -15.43
N LEU A 51 0.51 -6.90 -14.41
CA LEU A 51 1.11 -6.68 -13.09
C LEU A 51 1.48 -7.98 -12.37
N GLN A 52 0.64 -9.01 -12.46
CA GLN A 52 0.80 -10.29 -11.76
C GLN A 52 1.09 -11.45 -12.72
N HIS A 53 1.32 -11.17 -14.01
CA HIS A 53 1.56 -12.18 -15.04
C HIS A 53 0.44 -13.24 -15.19
N ILE A 54 -0.82 -12.85 -14.95
CA ILE A 54 -1.99 -13.74 -15.08
C ILE A 54 -2.23 -14.07 -16.56
N ARG A 55 -2.28 -15.36 -16.90
CA ARG A 55 -2.67 -15.86 -18.23
C ARG A 55 -4.16 -16.19 -18.25
N SER A 56 -4.93 -15.44 -19.02
CA SER A 56 -6.38 -15.62 -19.19
C SER A 56 -6.82 -14.98 -20.51
N ASP A 57 -7.95 -15.43 -21.04
CA ASP A 57 -8.62 -14.77 -22.17
C ASP A 57 -9.24 -13.42 -21.75
N ASP A 58 -9.58 -13.30 -20.47
CA ASP A 58 -10.04 -12.08 -19.84
C ASP A 58 -8.90 -11.16 -19.42
N THR A 59 -9.18 -9.85 -19.44
CA THR A 59 -8.30 -8.83 -18.87
C THR A 59 -8.89 -8.40 -17.53
N PHE A 60 -8.23 -8.78 -16.45
CA PHE A 60 -8.62 -8.40 -15.11
C PHE A 60 -8.06 -7.02 -14.78
N CYS A 61 -8.96 -6.11 -14.47
CA CYS A 61 -8.68 -4.74 -14.11
C CYS A 61 -9.02 -4.53 -12.63
N VAL A 62 -8.16 -3.79 -11.91
CA VAL A 62 -8.52 -3.20 -10.62
C VAL A 62 -8.50 -1.70 -10.77
N SER A 63 -9.64 -1.04 -10.64
CA SER A 63 -9.75 0.42 -10.74
C SER A 63 -10.02 1.04 -9.38
N LEU A 64 -9.36 2.17 -9.10
CA LEU A 64 -9.49 2.89 -7.83
C LEU A 64 -10.38 4.12 -7.98
N ASN A 65 -11.45 4.19 -7.18
CA ASN A 65 -12.37 5.34 -7.09
C ASN A 65 -12.96 5.82 -8.43
N ASP A 66 -13.24 4.89 -9.35
CA ASP A 66 -13.74 5.17 -10.70
C ASP A 66 -14.97 4.32 -11.06
N GLU A 67 -15.78 3.99 -10.06
CA GLU A 67 -16.91 3.05 -10.17
C GLU A 67 -17.93 3.47 -11.23
N SER A 68 -18.11 4.77 -11.45
CA SER A 68 -19.09 5.33 -12.39
C SER A 68 -18.79 5.05 -13.86
N ARG A 69 -17.57 4.61 -14.19
CA ARG A 69 -17.12 4.35 -15.56
C ARG A 69 -16.94 2.89 -15.90
N ILE A 70 -17.24 2.01 -14.95
CA ILE A 70 -17.13 0.57 -15.10
C ILE A 70 -18.54 0.05 -15.35
N ASP A 71 -18.69 -0.76 -16.40
CA ASP A 71 -19.93 -1.50 -16.62
C ASP A 71 -20.24 -2.41 -15.41
N PRO A 72 -21.37 -2.20 -14.70
CA PRO A 72 -21.72 -3.00 -13.51
C PRO A 72 -21.83 -4.51 -13.79
N ASP A 73 -22.19 -4.90 -15.02
CA ASP A 73 -22.32 -6.31 -15.40
C ASP A 73 -20.95 -7.00 -15.55
N LEU A 74 -19.87 -6.22 -15.64
CA LEU A 74 -18.49 -6.68 -15.76
C LEU A 74 -17.72 -6.63 -14.42
N VAL A 75 -18.39 -6.22 -13.33
CA VAL A 75 -17.80 -6.17 -11.98
C VAL A 75 -17.77 -7.58 -11.37
N LEU A 76 -16.58 -7.96 -10.89
CA LEU A 76 -16.34 -9.23 -10.20
C LEU A 76 -16.26 -9.07 -8.68
N GLY A 77 -15.93 -7.88 -8.19
CA GLY A 77 -15.87 -7.58 -6.76
C GLY A 77 -15.56 -6.12 -6.48
N GLN A 78 -15.99 -5.65 -5.31
CA GLN A 78 -15.75 -4.28 -4.84
C GLN A 78 -15.29 -4.33 -3.39
N PHE A 79 -14.22 -3.58 -3.10
CA PHE A 79 -13.53 -3.61 -1.82
C PHE A 79 -13.36 -2.18 -1.32
N GLN A 80 -13.78 -1.94 -0.07
CA GLN A 80 -13.57 -0.66 0.59
C GLN A 80 -12.29 -0.72 1.41
N TYR A 81 -11.42 0.26 1.20
CA TYR A 81 -10.20 0.46 1.96
C TYR A 81 -10.20 1.86 2.58
N ASP A 82 -9.47 1.99 3.68
CA ASP A 82 -9.16 3.28 4.30
C ASP A 82 -7.66 3.54 4.13
N HIS A 83 -7.32 4.61 3.41
CA HIS A 83 -5.93 4.99 3.17
C HIS A 83 -5.51 6.20 4.02
N PRO A 84 -4.31 6.18 4.62
CA PRO A 84 -3.79 7.32 5.36
C PRO A 84 -3.69 8.57 4.47
N VAL A 85 -4.22 9.69 4.97
CA VAL A 85 -4.10 11.00 4.33
C VAL A 85 -2.88 11.71 4.90
N PHE A 86 -2.04 12.27 4.02
CA PHE A 86 -0.91 13.09 4.44
C PHE A 86 -1.41 14.45 4.94
N THR A 87 -1.29 14.66 6.24
CA THR A 87 -1.61 15.93 6.90
C THR A 87 -0.33 16.66 7.30
N THR A 88 -0.36 17.99 7.35
CA THR A 88 0.80 18.83 7.74
C THR A 88 1.27 18.55 9.17
N GLY A 89 0.37 18.16 10.07
CA GLY A 89 0.71 17.80 11.45
C GLY A 89 1.32 16.40 11.62
N ARG A 90 1.34 15.58 10.56
CA ARG A 90 1.77 14.17 10.64
C ARG A 90 3.21 14.03 11.12
N ALA A 91 4.14 14.77 10.55
CA ALA A 91 5.57 14.68 10.89
C ALA A 91 5.82 15.04 12.38
N SER A 92 5.18 16.10 12.87
CA SER A 92 5.27 16.48 14.29
C SER A 92 4.69 15.39 15.19
N ALA A 93 3.54 14.81 14.83
CA ALA A 93 2.94 13.71 15.59
C ALA A 93 3.83 12.45 15.58
N GLN A 94 4.46 12.13 14.45
CA GLN A 94 5.37 11.00 14.31
C GLN A 94 6.63 11.15 15.18
N GLY A 95 7.18 12.37 15.27
CA GLY A 95 8.32 12.66 16.16
C GLY A 95 8.05 12.36 17.64
N ARG A 96 6.77 12.28 18.03
CA ARG A 96 6.34 11.95 19.40
C ARG A 96 6.09 10.46 19.61
N HIS A 97 6.39 9.60 18.64
CA HIS A 97 6.23 8.15 18.77
C HIS A 97 6.86 7.57 20.05
N PRO A 98 8.09 7.96 20.47
CA PRO A 98 8.69 7.44 21.70
C PRO A 98 7.88 7.72 22.97
N GLU A 99 7.13 8.84 23.03
CA GLU A 99 6.27 9.19 24.18
C GLU A 99 5.12 8.19 24.38
N LEU A 100 4.79 7.42 23.35
CA LEU A 100 3.65 6.51 23.29
C LEU A 100 4.05 5.04 23.42
N ILE A 101 5.32 4.75 23.68
CA ILE A 101 5.81 3.39 23.91
C ILE A 101 5.85 3.13 25.42
N ARG A 102 5.30 1.99 25.84
CA ARG A 102 5.16 1.58 27.26
C ARG A 102 4.39 2.58 28.13
N ARG A 103 3.68 3.52 27.52
CA ARG A 103 2.87 4.51 28.23
C ARG A 103 1.61 3.83 28.76
N HIS A 104 1.45 3.82 30.09
CA HIS A 104 0.33 3.13 30.76
C HIS A 104 0.17 1.65 30.35
N ARG A 105 1.30 0.94 30.17
CA ARG A 105 1.34 -0.46 29.70
C ARG A 105 0.80 -0.67 28.27
N THR A 106 0.73 0.40 27.48
CA THR A 106 0.31 0.37 26.08
C THR A 106 1.43 0.91 25.20
N SER A 107 1.60 0.31 24.03
CA SER A 107 2.51 0.76 22.98
C SER A 107 1.77 0.78 21.65
N PHE A 108 2.11 1.73 20.78
CA PHE A 108 1.48 1.86 19.47
C PHE A 108 2.52 1.64 18.37
N CYS A 109 2.19 0.81 17.38
CA CYS A 109 2.96 0.61 16.15
C CYS A 109 2.01 0.48 14.96
N GLY A 110 2.53 0.71 13.75
CA GLY A 110 1.74 0.73 12.52
C GLY A 110 2.37 1.64 11.47
N ALA A 111 1.96 1.47 10.21
CA ALA A 111 2.54 2.16 9.06
C ALA A 111 2.41 3.70 9.15
N TYR A 112 1.43 4.20 9.91
CA TYR A 112 1.22 5.64 10.12
C TYR A 112 2.37 6.31 10.92
N TRP A 113 3.28 5.55 11.54
CA TRP A 113 4.49 6.09 12.15
C TRP A 113 5.60 6.43 11.16
N GLY A 114 5.46 6.07 9.87
CA GLY A 114 6.39 6.43 8.79
C GLY A 114 5.63 6.97 7.57
N ASN A 115 5.98 6.56 6.36
CA ASN A 115 5.31 7.04 5.13
C ASN A 115 4.00 6.30 4.81
N GLY A 116 3.67 5.23 5.51
CA GLY A 116 2.41 4.48 5.32
C GLY A 116 2.59 3.21 4.50
N PHE A 117 3.83 2.80 4.24
CA PHE A 117 4.14 1.53 3.59
C PHE A 117 4.23 0.39 4.61
N HIS A 118 4.23 -0.84 4.11
CA HIS A 118 4.37 -2.05 4.92
C HIS A 118 5.64 -2.03 5.77
N GLU A 119 6.75 -1.53 5.22
CA GLU A 119 8.03 -1.40 5.91
C GLU A 119 7.95 -0.46 7.11
N ASP A 120 7.20 0.64 7.03
CA ASP A 120 6.99 1.56 8.15
C ASP A 120 6.26 0.86 9.31
N GLY A 121 5.32 -0.03 8.96
CA GLY A 121 4.63 -0.88 9.93
C GLY A 121 5.60 -1.77 10.69
N VAL A 122 6.48 -2.46 9.97
CA VAL A 122 7.52 -3.31 10.56
C VAL A 122 8.50 -2.48 11.39
N ASN A 123 9.04 -1.39 10.85
CA ASN A 123 10.03 -0.55 11.54
C ASN A 123 9.48 0.04 12.84
N SER A 124 8.24 0.50 12.85
CA SER A 124 7.60 1.00 14.08
C SER A 124 7.38 -0.10 15.12
N ALA A 125 7.07 -1.33 14.70
CA ALA A 125 6.97 -2.48 15.60
C ALA A 125 8.34 -2.83 16.20
N LEU A 126 9.40 -2.81 15.39
CA LEU A 126 10.78 -3.03 15.87
C LEU A 126 11.21 -1.98 16.90
N THR A 127 10.81 -0.71 16.70
CA THR A 127 11.04 0.35 17.69
C THR A 127 10.35 0.03 19.02
N VAL A 128 9.11 -0.49 18.98
CA VAL A 128 8.43 -0.96 20.20
C VAL A 128 9.16 -2.15 20.81
N CYS A 129 9.54 -3.17 20.03
CA CYS A 129 10.20 -4.38 20.53
C CYS A 129 11.53 -4.09 21.24
N ARG A 130 12.32 -3.12 20.74
CA ARG A 130 13.58 -2.70 21.38
C ARG A 130 13.39 -2.20 22.81
N GLU A 131 12.27 -1.54 23.12
CA GLU A 131 11.91 -1.10 24.48
C GLU A 131 11.51 -2.26 25.41
N PHE A 132 11.40 -3.48 24.88
CA PHE A 132 11.25 -4.72 25.64
C PHE A 132 12.54 -5.57 25.64
N GLY A 133 13.64 -5.06 25.09
CA GLY A 133 14.90 -5.81 24.94
C GLY A 133 14.81 -6.93 23.90
N ALA A 134 13.82 -6.88 22.99
CA ALA A 134 13.68 -7.83 21.90
C ALA A 134 14.24 -7.22 20.61
N GLU A 135 15.12 -7.96 19.94
CA GLU A 135 15.72 -7.58 18.67
C GLU A 135 15.42 -8.62 17.59
N LEU A 136 15.56 -8.23 16.33
CA LEU A 136 15.52 -9.20 15.23
C LEU A 136 16.71 -10.13 15.37
N GLU A 137 16.44 -11.41 15.66
CA GLU A 137 17.41 -12.46 15.40
C GLU A 137 17.73 -12.42 13.91
N HIS A 138 18.90 -11.89 13.56
CA HIS A 138 19.40 -12.05 12.21
C HIS A 138 19.47 -13.56 11.96
N ALA A 139 18.84 -14.01 10.86
CA ALA A 139 19.19 -15.29 10.28
C ALA A 139 20.70 -15.27 10.15
N ARG A 140 21.39 -16.05 11.01
CA ARG A 140 22.82 -16.20 10.95
C ARG A 140 23.09 -16.75 9.56
N THR A 141 23.47 -15.88 8.62
CA THR A 141 24.17 -16.33 7.44
C THR A 141 25.41 -16.99 8.00
N SER A 142 25.42 -18.32 7.94
CA SER A 142 26.57 -19.14 8.24
C SER A 142 27.69 -18.76 7.27
N GLN A 143 28.39 -17.65 7.54
CA GLN A 143 29.72 -17.46 7.03
C GLN A 143 30.57 -18.50 7.75
N GLY A 144 30.85 -19.59 7.03
CA GLY A 144 31.76 -20.63 7.48
C GLY A 144 33.08 -19.98 7.92
N GLN A 145 33.51 -20.31 9.14
CA GLN A 145 34.87 -20.01 9.54
C GLN A 145 35.84 -20.69 8.55
N PRO A 146 36.87 -20.00 8.03
CA PRO A 146 37.93 -20.68 7.31
C PRO A 146 38.63 -21.63 8.30
N ASN A 147 38.65 -22.90 7.93
CA ASN A 147 39.36 -23.95 8.66
C ASN A 147 40.86 -23.65 8.61
N THR A 148 41.40 -23.04 9.66
CA THR A 148 42.84 -22.96 9.91
C THR A 148 43.20 -24.05 10.92
N GLY A 149 43.32 -25.28 10.43
CA GLY A 149 43.98 -26.39 11.12
C GLY A 149 45.38 -26.63 10.55
N PRO A 150 46.29 -27.21 11.36
CA PRO A 150 47.75 -27.11 11.22
C PRO A 150 48.34 -27.77 9.97
#